data_AF-A0A5K0VP70-F1
#
_entry.id   AF-A0A5K0VP70-F1
#
_cell.length_a   1.000
_cell.length_b   1.000
_cell.length_c   1.000
_cell.angle_alpha   90.00
_cell.angle_beta   90.00
_cell.angle_gamma   90.00
#
_symmetry.space_group_name_H-M   'P 1'
#
loop_
_entity.id
_entity.type
_entity.pdbx_description
1 polymer ?
#
loop_
_entity_poly.entity_id
_entity_poly.type
_entity_poly.pdbx_seq_one_letter_code
_entity_poly.pdbx_strand_id
1 'polypeptide(L)' 'EFGEGDTVRRLPKCRHHFHMACIDRWLTIDASCPTCRQHVG' A
#
# COMPACT_ATOMS: atom_id res chain seq x y z
N GLU A 1 8.06 5.73 -15.05
CA GLU A 1 8.33 7.17 -14.90
C GLU A 1 7.56 7.62 -13.67
N PHE A 2 8.25 8.06 -12.63
CA PHE A 2 7.64 8.42 -11.34
C PHE A 2 7.51 9.95 -11.31
N GLY A 3 6.28 10.45 -11.36
CA GLY A 3 6.00 11.87 -11.26
C GLY A 3 6.29 12.38 -9.86
N GLU A 4 6.90 13.56 -9.80
CA GLU A 4 7.25 14.26 -8.56
C GLU A 4 5.98 14.48 -7.71
N GLY A 5 5.85 13.73 -6.60
CA GLY A 5 4.65 13.71 -5.76
C GLY A 5 4.23 12.34 -5.22
N ASP A 6 5.03 11.30 -5.45
CA ASP A 6 4.75 9.93 -5.01
C ASP A 6 4.62 9.84 -3.47
N THR A 7 3.39 9.99 -3.00
CA THR A 7 3.05 9.91 -1.58
C THR A 7 3.17 8.45 -1.17
N VAL A 8 3.93 8.15 -0.12
CA VAL A 8 4.02 6.79 0.43
C VAL A 8 3.01 6.61 1.55
N ARG A 9 2.29 5.49 1.53
CA ARG A 9 1.36 5.09 2.59
C ARG A 9 1.97 3.96 3.40
N ARG A 10 1.93 4.11 4.73
CA ARG A 10 2.31 3.05 5.66
C ARG A 10 1.07 2.29 6.13
N LEU A 11 1.09 0.97 6.01
CA LEU A 11 0.01 0.13 6.55
C LEU A 11 0.12 0.08 8.09
N PRO A 12 -0.97 0.32 8.86
CA PRO A 12 -0.89 0.41 10.31
C PRO A 12 -0.56 -0.92 11.00
N LYS A 13 -1.02 -2.05 10.44
CA LYS A 13 -0.88 -3.38 11.05
C LYS A 13 0.52 -3.97 10.90
N CYS A 14 1.14 -3.82 9.73
CA CYS A 14 2.44 -4.42 9.43
C CYS A 14 3.57 -3.40 9.23
N ARG A 15 3.26 -2.10 9.24
CA ARG A 15 4.22 -0.98 9.05
C ARG A 15 5.00 -1.00 7.74
N HIS A 16 4.57 -1.77 6.75
CA HIS A 16 5.14 -1.72 5.41
C HIS A 16 4.72 -0.45 4.67
N HIS A 17 5.63 0.08 3.86
CA HIS A 17 5.46 1.31 3.09
C HIS A 17 5.31 0.97 1.62
N PHE A 18 4.31 1.56 0.99
CA PHE A 18 4.04 1.40 -0.43
C PHE A 18 3.67 2.74 -1.03
N HIS A 19 3.90 2.92 -2.33
CA HIS A 19 3.36 4.08 -3.04
C HIS A 19 1.85 4.12 -2.87
N MET A 20 1.32 5.27 -2.47
CA MET A 20 -0.09 5.47 -2.16
C MET A 20 -0.95 5.07 -3.35
N ALA A 21 -0.62 5.47 -4.57
CA ALA A 21 -1.36 5.07 -5.78
C ALA A 21 -1.34 3.55 -6.02
N CYS A 22 -0.18 2.90 -5.85
CA CYS A 22 -0.04 1.47 -6.05
C CYS A 22 -0.81 0.67 -4.99
N ILE A 23 -0.67 1.03 -3.71
CA ILE A 23 -1.35 0.34 -2.63
C ILE A 23 -2.84 0.62 -2.65
N ASP A 24 -3.28 1.81 -3.04
CA ASP A 24 -4.71 2.12 -3.15
C ASP A 24 -5.37 1.24 -4.23
N ARG A 25 -4.76 1.14 -5.42
CA ARG A 25 -5.19 0.19 -6.47
C ARG A 25 -5.14 -1.26 -6.01
N TRP A 26 -4.14 -1.65 -5.23
CA TRP A 26 -4.08 -3.01 -4.70
C TRP A 26 -5.22 -3.30 -3.72
N LEU A 27 -5.49 -2.37 -2.80
CA LEU A 27 -6.53 -2.50 -1.79
C LEU A 27 -7.95 -2.55 -2.37
N THR A 28 -8.17 -2.07 -3.61
CA THR A 28 -9.46 -2.27 -4.30
C THR A 28 -9.68 -3.71 -4.76
N ILE A 29 -8.60 -4.48 -4.96
CA ILE A 29 -8.62 -5.89 -5.36
C ILE A 29 -8.56 -6.78 -4.11
N ASP A 30 -7.58 -6.52 -3.24
CA ASP A 30 -7.33 -7.30 -2.04
C ASP A 30 -6.85 -6.40 -0.90
N ALA A 31 -7.64 -6.34 0.17
CA ALA A 31 -7.37 -5.49 1.34
C ALA A 31 -6.29 -6.08 2.27
N SER A 32 -5.18 -6.57 1.70
CA SER A 32 -4.04 -7.14 2.43
C SER A 32 -2.70 -6.54 1.99
N CYS A 33 -1.70 -6.69 2.84
CA CYS A 33 -0.33 -6.27 2.55
C CYS A 33 0.30 -7.16 1.46
N PRO A 34 0.81 -6.61 0.35
CA PRO A 34 1.41 -7.43 -0.71
C PRO A 34 2.72 -8.12 -0.30
N THR A 35 3.38 -7.64 0.76
CA THR A 35 4.63 -8.25 1.27
C THR A 35 4.36 -9.39 2.25
N CYS A 36 3.50 -9.17 3.24
CA CYS A 36 3.31 -10.11 4.35
C CYS A 36 1.91 -10.71 4.43
N ARG A 37 1.03 -10.39 3.48
CA ARG A 37 -0.38 -10.83 3.40
C ARG A 37 -1.22 -10.53 4.64
N GLN A 38 -0.77 -9.59 5.48
CA GLN A 38 -1.55 -9.13 6.63
C GLN A 38 -2.70 -8.24 6.16
N HIS A 39 -3.93 -8.58 6.54
CA HIS A 39 -5.10 -7.75 6.25
C HIS A 39 -5.00 -6.37 6.89
N VAL A 40 -5.47 -5.36 6.16
CA VAL A 40 -5.41 -3.95 6.58
C VAL A 40 -6.59 -3.56 7.50
N GLY A 41 -7.57 -4.46 7.66
CA GLY A 41 -8.65 -4.38 8.67
C GLY A 41 -8.17 -4.58 10.10
#